data_AF-A0A965HWM0-F1
#
_entry.id   AF-A0A965HWM0-F1
#
_cell.length_a   1.000
_cell.length_b   1.000
_cell.length_c   1.000
_cell.angle_alpha   90.00
_cell.angle_beta   90.00
_cell.angle_gamma   90.00
#
_symmetry.space_group_name_H-M   'P 1'
#
loop_
_entity.id
_entity.type
_entity.pdbx_description
1 polymer ?
#
loop_
_entity_poly.entity_id
_entity_poly.type
_entity_poly.pdbx_seq_one_letter_code
_entity_poly.pdbx_strand_id
1 'polypeptide(L)'
;MSSIAVIPVILGIVGLLAAFAVYRSVLSYSAGTGKVAEIGEKIHRGAMVFMRREYSYLAVFVLIVGVLIFISDLGWKTTVAFFVGALASATAGYIGMFTATRANVRTTTAAAESGAPAALTV
;
A
#
# COMPACT_ATOMS: atom_id res chain seq x y z
N MET A 1 -28.18 -2.93 15.56
CA MET A 1 -27.21 -2.34 14.62
C MET A 1 -27.88 -2.32 13.26
N SER A 2 -28.17 -1.13 12.74
CA SER A 2 -28.95 -0.92 11.51
C SER A 2 -28.25 -1.51 10.28
N SER A 3 -29.02 -2.12 9.37
CA SER A 3 -28.54 -2.79 8.14
C SER A 3 -27.58 -1.94 7.28
N ILE A 4 -27.60 -0.62 7.44
CA ILE A 4 -26.75 0.34 6.74
C ILE A 4 -25.27 0.24 7.17
N ALA A 5 -24.98 -0.12 8.42
CA ALA A 5 -23.61 -0.20 8.94
C ALA A 5 -22.79 -1.37 8.34
N VAL A 6 -23.45 -2.36 7.73
CA VAL A 6 -22.80 -3.51 7.08
C VAL A 6 -22.31 -3.17 5.67
N ILE A 7 -22.94 -2.19 5.01
CA ILE A 7 -22.64 -1.82 3.62
C ILE A 7 -21.17 -1.38 3.44
N PRO A 8 -20.59 -0.48 4.27
CA PRO A 8 -19.19 -0.08 4.13
C PRO A 8 -18.21 -1.24 4.30
N VAL A 9 -18.52 -2.21 5.18
CA VAL A 9 -17.69 -3.39 5.41
C VAL A 9 -17.66 -4.27 4.17
N ILE A 10 -18.82 -4.53 3.56
CA ILE A 10 -18.92 -5.32 2.33
C ILE A 10 -18.17 -4.62 1.19
N LEU A 11 -18.39 -3.31 0.99
CA LEU A 11 -17.70 -2.55 -0.04
C LEU A 11 -16.19 -2.51 0.16
N GLY A 12 -15.73 -2.40 1.42
CA GLY A 12 -14.31 -2.48 1.75
C GLY A 12 -13.70 -3.82 1.37
N ILE A 13 -14.38 -4.94 1.68
CA ILE A 13 -13.92 -6.28 1.30
C ILE A 13 -13.87 -6.43 -0.23
N VAL A 14 -14.92 -6.01 -0.94
CA VAL A 14 -14.98 -6.06 -2.41
C VAL A 14 -13.87 -5.21 -3.03
N GLY A 15 -13.61 -4.02 -2.48
CA GLY A 15 -12.52 -3.14 -2.91
C GLY A 15 -11.14 -3.78 -2.74
N LEU A 16 -10.88 -4.44 -1.60
CA LEU A 16 -9.63 -5.17 -1.38
C LEU A 16 -9.46 -6.36 -2.34
N LEU A 17 -10.54 -7.08 -2.64
CA LEU A 17 -10.53 -8.16 -3.63
C LEU A 17 -10.24 -7.63 -5.04
N ALA A 18 -10.85 -6.50 -5.43
CA ALA A 18 -10.59 -5.85 -6.71
C ALA A 18 -9.14 -5.37 -6.81
N ALA A 19 -8.62 -4.72 -5.78
CA ALA A 19 -7.21 -4.30 -5.72
C ALA A 19 -6.25 -5.49 -5.84
N PHE A 20 -6.56 -6.61 -5.19
CA PHE A 20 -5.79 -7.83 -5.30
C PHE A 20 -5.84 -8.46 -6.70
N ALA A 21 -7.01 -8.45 -7.35
CA ALA A 21 -7.16 -8.92 -8.73
C ALA A 21 -6.33 -8.07 -9.70
N VAL A 22 -6.38 -6.74 -9.57
CA VAL A 22 -5.54 -5.82 -10.36
C VAL A 22 -4.07 -6.11 -10.13
N TYR A 23 -3.64 -6.24 -8.87
CA TYR A 23 -2.25 -6.56 -8.54
C TYR A 23 -1.77 -7.87 -9.19
N ARG A 24 -2.60 -8.92 -9.17
CA ARG A 24 -2.28 -10.17 -9.88
C ARG A 24 -2.20 -10.00 -11.39
N SER A 25 -3.07 -9.17 -11.97
CA SER A 25 -2.99 -8.82 -13.40
C SER A 25 -1.64 -8.17 -13.71
N VAL A 26 -1.22 -7.17 -12.94
CA VAL A 26 0.09 -6.53 -13.10
C VAL A 26 1.23 -7.55 -13.00
N LEU A 27 1.19 -8.45 -12.01
CA LEU A 27 2.26 -9.45 -11.83
C LEU A 27 2.41 -10.43 -13.00
N SER A 28 1.36 -10.63 -13.79
CA SER A 28 1.39 -11.51 -14.98
C SER A 28 2.25 -10.95 -16.11
N TYR A 29 2.47 -9.63 -16.15
CA TYR A 29 3.38 -9.00 -17.10
C TYR A 29 4.85 -9.33 -16.75
N SER A 30 5.66 -9.48 -17.80
CA SER A 30 7.09 -9.72 -17.68
C SER A 30 7.78 -8.55 -16.98
N ALA A 31 8.59 -8.85 -15.97
CA ALA A 31 9.45 -7.85 -15.32
C ALA A 31 10.69 -7.48 -16.16
N GLY A 32 10.85 -8.10 -17.34
CA GLY A 32 12.02 -7.97 -18.20
C GLY A 32 13.23 -8.74 -17.68
N THR A 33 14.32 -8.66 -18.43
CA THR A 33 15.60 -9.32 -18.11
C THR A 33 16.77 -8.34 -18.12
N GLY A 34 17.88 -8.74 -17.49
CA GLY A 34 19.13 -7.97 -17.50
C GLY A 34 19.02 -6.68 -16.70
N LYS A 35 19.46 -5.57 -17.31
CA LYS A 35 19.70 -4.31 -16.59
C LYS A 35 18.42 -3.67 -16.03
N VAL A 36 17.27 -3.83 -16.69
CA VAL A 36 15.98 -3.29 -16.22
C VAL A 36 15.55 -3.98 -14.92
N ALA A 37 15.66 -5.31 -14.86
CA ALA A 37 15.34 -6.08 -13.67
C ALA A 37 16.31 -5.76 -12.50
N GLU A 38 17.61 -5.60 -12.78
CA GLU A 38 18.61 -5.24 -11.77
C GLU A 38 18.34 -3.87 -11.15
N ILE A 39 18.04 -2.86 -11.98
CA ILE A 39 17.69 -1.51 -11.52
C ILE A 39 16.38 -1.55 -10.71
N GLY A 40 15.38 -2.29 -11.18
CA GLY A 40 14.12 -2.47 -10.48
C GLY A 40 14.29 -3.04 -9.07
N GLU A 41 15.13 -4.05 -8.92
CA GLU A 41 15.39 -4.64 -7.60
C GLU A 41 16.15 -3.67 -6.67
N LYS A 42 17.07 -2.86 -7.20
CA LYS A 42 17.72 -1.79 -6.42
C LYS A 42 16.71 -0.74 -5.94
N ILE A 43 15.78 -0.32 -6.80
CA ILE A 43 14.71 0.62 -6.46
C ILE A 43 13.80 0.00 -5.39
N HIS A 44 13.34 -1.24 -5.61
CA HIS A 44 12.48 -1.96 -4.67
C HIS A 44 13.14 -2.04 -3.30
N ARG A 45 14.38 -2.51 -3.23
CA ARG A 45 15.13 -2.61 -1.97
C ARG A 45 15.29 -1.26 -1.29
N GLY A 46 15.66 -0.22 -2.04
CA GLY A 46 15.81 1.14 -1.51
C GLY A 46 14.50 1.69 -0.94
N ALA A 47 13.39 1.50 -1.65
CA ALA A 47 12.06 1.90 -1.21
C ALA A 47 11.64 1.16 0.07
N MET A 48 11.87 -0.15 0.17
CA MET A 48 11.53 -0.91 1.38
C MET A 48 12.38 -0.49 2.59
N VAL A 49 13.65 -0.11 2.38
CA VAL A 49 14.50 0.46 3.43
C VAL A 49 13.98 1.82 3.89
N PHE A 50 13.59 2.69 2.95
CA PHE A 50 12.99 3.99 3.24
C PHE A 50 11.69 3.83 4.04
N MET A 51 10.76 2.98 3.58
CA MET A 51 9.48 2.74 4.26
C MET A 51 9.68 2.25 5.68
N ARG A 52 10.60 1.31 5.89
CA ARG A 52 10.92 0.82 7.24
C ARG A 52 11.42 1.96 8.12
N ARG A 53 12.26 2.85 7.58
CA ARG A 53 12.82 3.96 8.34
C ARG A 53 11.75 5.00 8.70
N GLU A 54 10.95 5.40 7.73
CA GLU A 54 9.83 6.33 7.90
C GLU A 54 8.83 5.78 8.91
N TYR A 55 8.42 4.53 8.77
CA TYR A 55 7.42 3.91 9.64
C TYR A 55 7.94 3.72 11.07
N SER A 56 9.25 3.52 11.24
CA SER A 56 9.85 3.48 12.59
C SER A 56 9.72 4.83 13.30
N TYR A 57 9.86 5.95 12.60
CA TYR A 57 9.63 7.28 13.17
C TYR A 57 8.14 7.56 13.39
N LEU A 58 7.30 7.23 12.40
CA LEU A 58 5.86 7.42 12.51
C LEU A 58 5.26 6.58 13.65
N ALA A 59 5.78 5.38 13.92
CA ALA A 59 5.31 4.55 15.03
C ALA A 59 5.47 5.26 16.39
N VAL A 60 6.59 5.97 16.60
CA VAL A 60 6.81 6.76 17.82
C VAL A 60 5.80 7.91 17.90
N PHE A 61 5.58 8.61 16.78
CA PHE A 61 4.59 9.69 16.72
C PHE A 61 3.17 9.20 17.02
N VAL A 62 2.74 8.10 16.40
CA VAL A 62 1.43 7.47 16.62
C VAL A 62 1.28 7.05 18.07
N LEU A 63 2.31 6.49 18.69
CA LEU A 63 2.27 6.12 20.10
C LEU A 63 2.04 7.35 21.00
N ILE A 64 2.80 8.42 20.80
CA ILE A 64 2.70 9.66 21.59
C ILE A 64 1.29 10.25 21.46
N VAL A 65 0.80 10.40 20.22
CA VAL A 65 -0.55 10.92 19.96
C VAL A 65 -1.62 10.01 20.57
N GLY A 66 -1.46 8.69 20.48
CA GLY A 66 -2.38 7.72 21.08
C GLY A 66 -2.48 7.86 22.60
N VAL A 67 -1.36 8.07 23.30
CA VAL A 67 -1.34 8.33 24.74
C VAL A 67 -2.01 9.67 25.07
N LEU A 68 -1.73 10.72 24.30
CA LEU A 68 -2.36 12.04 24.49
C LEU A 68 -3.88 11.97 24.32
N ILE A 69 -4.38 11.22 23.33
CA ILE A 69 -5.83 11.00 23.15
C ILE A 69 -6.40 10.22 24.33
N PHE A 70 -5.68 9.20 24.84
CA PHE A 70 -6.15 8.37 25.94
C PHE A 70 -6.34 9.15 27.25
N ILE A 71 -5.42 10.06 27.57
CA ILE A 71 -5.50 10.89 28.79
C ILE A 71 -6.43 12.11 28.63
N SER A 72 -6.85 12.41 27.40
CA SER A 72 -7.79 13.50 27.11
C SER A 72 -9.24 13.08 27.34
N ASP A 73 -10.15 14.06 27.35
CA ASP A 73 -11.59 13.85 27.51
C ASP A 73 -12.24 13.04 26.37
N LEU A 74 -11.49 12.70 25.30
CA LEU A 74 -11.96 11.85 24.19
C LEU A 74 -12.10 10.37 24.59
N GLY A 75 -11.39 9.94 25.63
CA GLY A 75 -11.47 8.60 26.21
C GLY A 75 -10.98 7.45 25.31
N TRP A 76 -11.03 6.24 25.87
CA TRP A 76 -10.40 5.04 25.29
C TRP A 76 -10.96 4.60 23.93
N LYS A 77 -12.24 4.86 23.65
CA LYS A 77 -12.89 4.47 22.38
C LYS A 77 -12.24 5.20 21.20
N THR A 78 -11.93 6.49 21.39
CA THR A 78 -11.31 7.32 20.36
C THR A 78 -9.85 6.92 20.14
N THR A 79 -9.12 6.57 21.20
CA THR A 79 -7.77 6.01 21.11
C THR A 79 -7.74 4.73 20.27
N VAL A 80 -8.67 3.80 20.51
CA VAL A 80 -8.76 2.56 19.72
C VAL A 80 -9.06 2.85 18.26
N ALA A 81 -10.03 3.73 17.98
CA ALA A 81 -10.36 4.12 16.61
C ALA A 81 -9.16 4.76 15.88
N PHE A 82 -8.38 5.59 16.58
CA PHE A 82 -7.15 6.19 16.06
C PHE A 82 -6.10 5.13 15.69
N PHE A 83 -5.82 4.16 16.57
CA PHE A 83 -4.85 3.11 16.27
C PHE A 83 -5.29 2.21 15.12
N VAL A 84 -6.58 1.86 15.05
CA VAL A 84 -7.12 1.07 13.93
C VAL A 84 -6.97 1.83 12.61
N GLY A 85 -7.29 3.13 12.60
CA GLY A 85 -7.12 3.98 11.41
C GLY A 85 -5.65 4.15 11.01
N ALA A 86 -4.75 4.35 11.98
CA ALA A 86 -3.32 4.47 11.74
C ALA A 86 -2.74 3.18 11.15
N LEU A 87 -3.14 2.01 11.68
CA LEU A 87 -2.73 0.72 11.15
C LEU A 87 -3.26 0.49 9.73
N ALA A 88 -4.55 0.77 9.49
CA ALA A 88 -5.14 0.66 8.16
C ALA A 88 -4.41 1.54 7.13
N SER A 89 -4.13 2.81 7.48
CA SER A 89 -3.37 3.73 6.63
C SER A 89 -1.95 3.24 6.35
N ALA A 90 -1.22 2.82 7.38
CA ALA A 90 0.14 2.29 7.25
C ALA A 90 0.18 1.03 6.38
N THR A 91 -0.75 0.11 6.56
CA THR A 91 -0.81 -1.10 5.71
C THR A 91 -1.12 -0.76 4.25
N ALA A 92 -2.03 0.17 3.99
CA ALA A 92 -2.35 0.62 2.63
C ALA A 92 -1.13 1.28 1.95
N GLY A 93 -0.41 2.15 2.67
CA GLY A 93 0.79 2.80 2.16
C GLY A 93 1.93 1.81 1.87
N TYR A 94 2.14 0.84 2.76
CA TYR A 94 3.15 -0.21 2.56
C TYR A 94 2.84 -1.09 1.35
N ILE A 95 1.59 -1.56 1.23
CA ILE A 95 1.16 -2.36 0.09
C ILE A 95 1.30 -1.55 -1.21
N GLY A 96 0.85 -0.30 -1.23
CA GLY A 96 0.96 0.57 -2.40
C GLY A 96 2.40 0.77 -2.88
N MET A 97 3.35 1.00 -1.98
CA MET A 97 4.76 1.14 -2.38
C MET A 97 5.36 -0.19 -2.86
N PHE A 98 4.99 -1.30 -2.21
CA PHE A 98 5.43 -2.62 -2.62
C PHE A 98 4.94 -2.97 -4.04
N THR A 99 3.67 -2.71 -4.35
CA THR A 99 3.11 -2.99 -5.67
C THR A 99 3.66 -2.04 -6.74
N ALA A 100 3.76 -0.74 -6.45
CA ALA A 100 4.29 0.26 -7.39
C ALA A 100 5.72 -0.05 -7.81
N THR A 101 6.61 -0.37 -6.86
CA THR A 101 8.01 -0.68 -7.16
C THR A 101 8.17 -1.96 -8.00
N ARG A 102 7.23 -2.91 -7.90
CA ARG A 102 7.18 -4.11 -8.74
C ARG A 102 6.53 -3.86 -10.11
N ALA A 103 5.63 -2.88 -10.22
CA ALA A 103 4.95 -2.51 -11.46
C ALA A 103 5.87 -1.71 -12.41
N ASN A 104 6.70 -0.81 -11.88
CA ASN A 104 7.54 0.10 -12.68
C ASN A 104 8.38 -0.58 -13.78
N VAL A 105 9.03 -1.69 -13.44
CA VAL A 105 9.83 -2.45 -14.43
C VAL A 105 8.97 -3.11 -15.48
N ARG A 106 7.77 -3.59 -15.11
CA ARG A 106 6.83 -4.23 -16.03
C ARG A 106 6.25 -3.23 -17.01
N THR A 107 5.88 -2.04 -16.54
CA THR A 107 5.44 -0.93 -17.40
C THR A 107 6.54 -0.54 -18.39
N THR A 108 7.80 -0.48 -17.91
CA THR A 108 8.96 -0.16 -18.76
C THR A 108 9.19 -1.24 -19.82
N THR A 109 9.15 -2.52 -19.41
CA THR A 109 9.30 -3.66 -20.33
C THR A 109 8.17 -3.70 -21.36
N ALA A 110 6.92 -3.51 -20.93
CA ALA A 110 5.77 -3.46 -21.84
C ALA A 110 5.88 -2.29 -22.84
N ALA A 111 6.35 -1.12 -22.39
CA ALA A 111 6.60 0.00 -23.29
C ALA A 111 7.67 -0.32 -24.34
N ALA A 112 8.74 -1.00 -23.94
CA ALA A 112 9.84 -1.36 -24.84
C ALA A 112 9.45 -2.46 -25.85
N GLU A 113 8.66 -3.44 -25.43
CA GLU A 113 8.31 -4.61 -26.26
C GLU A 113 7.03 -4.41 -27.09
N SER A 114 6.04 -3.69 -26.56
CA SER A 114 4.68 -3.61 -27.11
C SER A 114 4.14 -2.18 -27.25
N GLY A 115 4.96 -1.17 -26.93
CA GLY A 115 4.64 0.24 -27.09
C GLY A 115 3.78 0.83 -25.96
N ALA A 116 3.50 2.14 -26.09
CA ALA A 116 2.79 2.91 -25.07
C ALA A 116 1.39 2.40 -24.68
N PRO A 117 0.55 1.89 -25.61
CA PRO A 117 -0.78 1.38 -25.24
C PRO A 117 -0.70 0.20 -24.28
N ALA A 118 0.24 -0.72 -24.50
CA ALA A 118 0.44 -1.86 -23.62
C ALA A 118 0.91 -1.42 -22.23
N ALA A 119 1.82 -0.45 -22.16
CA ALA A 119 2.35 0.08 -20.91
C ALA A 119 1.26 0.72 -20.01
N LEU A 120 0.23 1.35 -20.60
CA LEU A 120 -0.87 1.95 -19.85
C LEU A 120 -1.86 0.92 -19.27
N THR A 121 -1.82 -0.32 -19.75
CA THR A 121 -2.67 -1.41 -19.25
C THR A 121 -2.01 -2.22 -18.13
N VAL A 122 -0.70 -2.04 -17.93
CA VAL A 122 0.07 -2.59 -16.80
C VAL A 122 -0.28 -1.84 -15.53
#